data_AF-A0A175Y3R3-F1
#
_entry.id   AF-A0A175Y3R3-F1
#
_cell.length_a   1.000
_cell.length_b   1.000
_cell.length_c   1.000
_cell.angle_alpha   90.00
_cell.angle_beta   90.00
_cell.angle_gamma   90.00
#
_symmetry.space_group_name_H-M   'P 1'
#
loop_
_entity.id
_entity.type
_entity.pdbx_description
1 polymer ?
#
loop_
_entity_poly.entity_id
_entity_poly.type
_entity_poly.pdbx_seq_one_letter_code
_entity_poly.pdbx_strand_id
1 'polypeptide(L)'
;MTDRIAKILSANDTGETGGHQAGILVPRDPKVLAFFPTLDAATYNPRCHLMFLDEGGTFWEFAFIYYNNKFFDGTRNEYRLTRMTRYTREAGLAVGDEVILSRDGDRYHVSHRRKQQVERTTGSVLKLGTGWRVVQL
;
A
#
# COMPACT_ATOMS: atom_id res chain seq x y z
N MET A 1 18.35 -6.65 -8.07
CA MET A 1 17.59 -5.53 -8.67
C MET A 1 16.65 -5.05 -7.59
N THR A 2 16.69 -3.76 -7.27
CA THR A 2 15.85 -3.21 -6.21
C THR A 2 14.55 -2.71 -6.83
N ASP A 3 13.44 -3.34 -6.47
CA ASP A 3 12.11 -2.89 -6.88
C ASP A 3 11.59 -1.88 -5.86
N ARG A 4 10.86 -0.85 -6.32
CA ARG A 4 10.28 0.15 -5.44
C ARG A 4 8.94 0.65 -5.94
N ILE A 5 7.97 0.70 -5.02
CA ILE A 5 6.66 1.28 -5.23
C ILE A 5 6.37 2.29 -4.12
N ALA A 6 5.57 3.30 -4.43
CA ALA A 6 5.19 4.32 -3.46
C ALA A 6 3.69 4.59 -3.52
N LYS A 7 3.10 4.91 -2.36
CA LYS A 7 1.69 5.21 -2.17
C LYS A 7 1.51 6.51 -1.43
N ILE A 8 0.90 7.50 -2.09
CA ILE A 8 0.37 8.70 -1.44
C ILE A 8 -0.89 8.31 -0.64
N LEU A 9 -0.85 8.53 0.67
CA LEU A 9 -1.91 8.17 1.59
C LEU A 9 -3.14 9.05 1.40
N SER A 10 -4.29 8.40 1.20
CA SER A 10 -5.61 9.02 1.21
C SER A 10 -6.21 9.01 2.61
N ALA A 11 -7.32 9.73 2.82
CA ALA A 11 -8.03 9.75 4.11
C ALA A 11 -8.50 8.34 4.56
N ASN A 12 -8.81 7.47 3.59
CA ASN A 12 -9.15 6.08 3.86
C ASN A 12 -7.95 5.24 4.27
N ASP A 13 -6.73 5.61 3.87
CA ASP A 13 -5.51 4.89 4.22
C ASP A 13 -5.03 5.27 5.63
N THR A 14 -5.23 6.52 6.05
CA THR A 14 -4.85 7.01 7.40
C THR A 14 -5.90 6.80 8.47
N GLY A 15 -7.14 6.47 8.10
CA GLY A 15 -8.23 6.16 9.03
C GLY A 15 -9.02 7.38 9.47
N GLU A 16 -8.74 8.54 8.87
CA GLU A 16 -9.41 9.81 9.14
C GLU A 16 -10.91 9.78 8.77
N THR A 17 -11.34 8.84 7.93
CA THR A 17 -12.75 8.71 7.54
C THR A 17 -13.60 7.93 8.54
N GLY A 18 -13.00 7.37 9.60
CA GLY A 18 -13.72 6.62 10.67
C GLY A 18 -14.41 5.32 10.21
N GLY A 19 -14.32 4.97 8.92
CA GLY A 19 -14.85 3.74 8.37
C GLY A 19 -13.96 2.53 8.68
N HIS A 20 -14.55 1.33 8.64
CA HIS A 20 -13.80 0.08 8.74
C HIS A 20 -12.71 0.00 7.66
N GLN A 21 -11.45 0.21 8.03
CA GLN A 21 -10.33 0.13 7.12
C GLN A 21 -10.05 -1.34 6.76
N ALA A 22 -10.35 -1.74 5.54
CA ALA A 22 -9.97 -3.06 5.02
C ALA A 22 -8.50 -3.14 4.55
N GLY A 23 -7.70 -2.09 4.81
CA GLY A 23 -6.32 -1.92 4.33
C GLY A 23 -6.21 -1.06 3.07
N ILE A 24 -4.98 -0.70 2.71
CA ILE A 24 -4.66 0.12 1.54
C ILE A 24 -4.99 -0.67 0.28
N LEU A 25 -5.79 -0.07 -0.62
CA LEU A 25 -6.10 -0.66 -1.93
C LEU A 25 -4.83 -0.73 -2.78
N VAL A 26 -4.49 -1.92 -3.29
CA VAL A 26 -3.39 -2.12 -4.25
C VAL A 26 -3.99 -2.25 -5.66
N PRO A 27 -3.56 -1.45 -6.66
CA PRO A 27 -4.12 -1.51 -7.99
C PRO A 27 -3.78 -2.84 -8.69
N ARG A 28 -4.64 -3.25 -9.63
CA ARG A 28 -4.37 -4.39 -10.55
C ARG A 28 -3.36 -4.06 -11.65
N ASP A 29 -2.57 -3.00 -11.48
CA ASP A 29 -1.51 -2.64 -12.42
C ASP A 29 -0.40 -3.70 -12.31
N PRO A 30 -0.08 -4.43 -13.39
CA PRO A 30 0.97 -5.45 -13.37
C PRO A 30 2.31 -4.94 -12.84
N LYS A 31 2.65 -3.67 -13.07
CA LYS A 31 3.92 -3.10 -12.62
C LYS A 31 3.96 -2.90 -11.10
N VAL A 32 2.80 -2.62 -10.47
CA VAL A 32 2.68 -2.53 -9.01
C VAL A 32 2.57 -3.93 -8.40
N LEU A 33 1.78 -4.81 -9.01
CA LEU A 33 1.60 -6.19 -8.53
C LEU A 33 2.91 -7.00 -8.56
N ALA A 34 3.79 -6.76 -9.52
CA ALA A 34 5.10 -7.45 -9.63
C ALA A 34 6.01 -7.25 -8.41
N PHE A 35 5.75 -6.23 -7.58
CA PHE A 35 6.43 -6.02 -6.30
C PHE A 35 6.09 -7.10 -5.25
N PHE A 36 4.87 -7.64 -5.31
CA PHE A 36 4.36 -8.59 -4.33
C PHE A 36 4.53 -10.03 -4.84
N PRO A 37 4.55 -11.03 -3.94
CA PRO A 37 4.45 -12.43 -4.35
C PRO A 37 3.12 -12.68 -5.07
N THR A 38 3.14 -13.58 -6.05
CA THR A 38 1.91 -14.03 -6.69
C THR A 38 1.04 -14.81 -5.69
N LEU A 39 -0.26 -14.50 -5.67
CA LEU A 39 -1.24 -15.21 -4.87
C LEU A 39 -2.04 -16.15 -5.76
N ASP A 40 -2.34 -17.36 -5.27
CA ASP A 40 -3.18 -18.31 -5.98
C ASP A 40 -4.64 -17.87 -5.99
N ALA A 41 -5.12 -17.43 -7.15
CA ALA A 41 -6.48 -16.94 -7.32
C ALA A 41 -7.56 -18.04 -7.20
N ALA A 42 -7.20 -19.33 -7.24
CA ALA A 42 -8.13 -20.44 -7.03
C ALA A 42 -8.40 -20.69 -5.53
N THR A 43 -7.58 -20.15 -4.65
CA THR A 43 -7.81 -20.18 -3.20
C THR A 43 -8.73 -19.03 -2.78
N TYR A 44 -9.60 -19.22 -1.79
CA TYR A 44 -10.47 -18.16 -1.26
C TYR A 44 -9.68 -17.16 -0.41
N ASN A 45 -9.73 -15.87 -0.77
CA ASN A 45 -9.03 -14.77 -0.12
C ASN A 45 -7.55 -15.08 0.22
N PRO A 46 -6.73 -15.48 -0.79
CA PRO A 46 -5.35 -15.89 -0.56
C PRO A 46 -4.55 -14.71 -0.02
N ARG A 47 -3.57 -15.00 0.83
CA ARG A 47 -2.78 -13.99 1.52
C ARG A 47 -1.35 -14.44 1.75
N CYS A 48 -0.45 -13.47 1.83
CA CYS A 48 0.89 -13.66 2.36
C CYS A 48 1.22 -12.56 3.37
N HIS A 49 2.06 -12.92 4.35
CA HIS A 49 2.62 -11.99 5.32
C HIS A 49 4.01 -11.58 4.85
N LEU A 50 4.26 -10.28 4.82
CA LEU A 50 5.48 -9.67 4.34
C LEU A 50 6.13 -8.92 5.49
N MET A 51 7.39 -9.24 5.77
CA MET A 51 8.14 -8.65 6.88
C MET A 51 9.02 -7.51 6.35
N PHE A 52 8.62 -6.27 6.62
CA PHE A 52 9.32 -5.07 6.21
C PHE A 52 10.26 -4.58 7.31
N LEU A 53 11.48 -4.20 6.94
CA LEU A 53 12.43 -3.54 7.83
C LEU A 53 12.41 -2.02 7.57
N ASP A 54 12.27 -1.20 8.60
CA ASP A 54 12.44 0.25 8.48
C ASP A 54 13.89 0.71 8.74
N GLU A 55 14.15 1.99 8.50
CA GLU A 55 15.47 2.60 8.70
C GLU A 55 15.92 2.61 10.18
N GLY A 56 14.98 2.47 11.12
CA GLY A 56 15.25 2.37 12.55
C GLY A 56 15.54 0.95 13.04
N GLY A 57 15.50 -0.05 12.14
CA GLY A 57 15.72 -1.46 12.48
C GLY A 57 14.48 -2.17 13.02
N THR A 58 13.30 -1.55 12.95
CA THR A 58 12.04 -2.17 13.40
C THR A 58 11.42 -2.99 12.29
N PHE A 59 10.92 -4.18 12.65
CA PHE A 59 10.20 -5.06 11.75
C PHE A 59 8.69 -4.81 11.79
N TRP A 60 8.10 -4.75 10.60
CA TRP A 60 6.69 -4.49 10.37
C TRP A 60 6.08 -5.62 9.53
N GLU A 61 5.12 -6.34 10.09
CA GLU A 61 4.40 -7.36 9.34
C GLU A 61 3.17 -6.74 8.64
N PHE A 62 3.22 -6.67 7.32
CA PHE A 62 2.06 -6.32 6.49
C PHE A 62 1.48 -7.57 5.85
N ALA A 63 0.17 -7.59 5.60
CA ALA A 63 -0.48 -8.70 4.91
C ALA A 63 -0.98 -8.26 3.54
N PHE A 64 -0.43 -8.85 2.48
CA PHE A 64 -0.93 -8.70 1.12
C PHE A 64 -2.00 -9.76 0.87
N ILE A 65 -3.20 -9.31 0.51
CA ILE A 65 -4.38 -10.17 0.37
C ILE A 65 -5.06 -9.89 -0.96
N TYR A 66 -5.58 -10.94 -1.58
CA TYR A 66 -6.49 -10.80 -2.70
C TYR A 66 -7.91 -11.09 -2.22
N TYR A 67 -8.74 -10.07 -2.01
CA TYR A 67 -10.17 -10.29 -1.80
C TYR A 67 -10.82 -10.67 -3.12
N ASN A 68 -10.94 -11.98 -3.36
CA ASN A 68 -11.40 -12.58 -4.61
C ASN A 68 -12.73 -13.32 -4.44
N ASN A 69 -13.48 -13.03 -3.37
CA ASN A 69 -14.76 -13.68 -3.12
C ASN A 69 -15.80 -13.47 -4.23
N LYS A 70 -15.59 -12.58 -5.21
CA LYS A 70 -16.37 -12.57 -6.46
C LYS A 70 -16.41 -13.94 -7.18
N PHE A 71 -15.39 -14.78 -7.01
CA PHE A 71 -15.34 -16.14 -7.57
C PHE A 71 -15.93 -17.21 -6.63
N PHE A 72 -16.45 -16.79 -5.47
CA PHE A 72 -16.95 -17.65 -4.38
C PHE A 72 -18.19 -17.01 -3.72
N ASP A 73 -19.20 -16.66 -4.54
CA ASP A 73 -20.51 -16.12 -4.12
C ASP A 73 -20.50 -14.76 -3.37
N GLY A 74 -19.41 -14.00 -3.49
CA GLY A 74 -19.28 -12.64 -2.99
C GLY A 74 -19.18 -11.57 -4.08
N THR A 75 -18.77 -10.36 -3.70
CA THR A 75 -18.71 -9.21 -4.62
C THR A 75 -17.33 -8.59 -4.77
N ARG A 76 -16.38 -8.85 -3.86
CA ARG A 76 -15.07 -8.19 -3.90
C ARG A 76 -14.14 -8.87 -4.89
N ASN A 77 -13.34 -8.02 -5.54
CA ASN A 77 -12.36 -8.42 -6.51
C ASN A 77 -11.21 -7.40 -6.47
N GLU A 78 -10.45 -7.36 -5.39
CA GLU A 78 -9.44 -6.32 -5.14
C GLU A 78 -8.26 -6.83 -4.32
N TYR A 79 -7.07 -6.26 -4.55
CA TYR A 79 -5.90 -6.52 -3.73
C TYR A 79 -5.80 -5.46 -2.63
N ARG A 80 -5.37 -5.87 -1.44
CA ARG A 80 -5.11 -4.94 -0.33
C ARG A 80 -3.83 -5.26 0.39
N LEU A 81 -3.18 -4.20 0.89
CA LEU A 81 -2.11 -4.28 1.87
C LEU A 81 -2.66 -3.86 3.23
N THR A 82 -2.66 -4.79 4.18
CA THR A 82 -3.31 -4.66 5.49
C THR A 82 -2.28 -4.64 6.61
N ARG A 83 -2.74 -4.44 7.85
CA ARG A 83 -1.90 -4.35 9.08
C ARG A 83 -0.96 -3.14 9.12
N MET A 84 -1.21 -2.13 8.29
CA MET A 84 -0.40 -0.92 8.23
C MET A 84 -0.72 0.12 9.31
N THR A 85 -1.86 0.01 10.01
CA THR A 85 -2.33 1.01 10.98
C THR A 85 -1.32 1.31 12.09
N ARG A 86 -0.60 0.30 12.59
CA ARG A 86 0.43 0.52 13.62
C ARG A 86 1.60 1.33 13.06
N TYR A 87 2.08 0.97 11.88
CA TYR A 87 3.16 1.68 11.19
C TYR A 87 2.77 3.13 10.91
N THR A 88 1.62 3.38 10.29
CA THR A 88 1.18 4.73 9.97
C THR A 88 1.00 5.59 11.21
N ARG A 89 0.47 5.03 12.30
CA ARG A 89 0.32 5.72 13.59
C ARG A 89 1.64 6.04 14.26
N GLU A 90 2.56 5.07 14.37
CA GLU A 90 3.86 5.28 15.02
C GLU A 90 4.78 6.20 14.21
N ALA A 91 4.72 6.14 12.88
CA ALA A 91 5.39 7.10 12.01
C ALA A 91 4.65 8.45 11.94
N GLY A 92 3.46 8.58 12.55
CA GLY A 92 2.64 9.79 12.62
C GLY A 92 2.13 10.28 11.25
N LEU A 93 1.93 9.41 10.28
CA LEU A 93 1.60 9.74 8.88
C LEU A 93 0.18 10.26 8.71
N ALA A 94 0.01 11.27 7.85
CA ALA A 94 -1.27 11.91 7.56
C ALA A 94 -1.59 11.90 6.06
N VAL A 95 -2.81 12.34 5.68
CA VAL A 95 -3.19 12.47 4.27
C VAL A 95 -2.19 13.32 3.49
N GLY A 96 -1.78 12.77 2.35
CA GLY A 96 -0.78 13.36 1.46
C GLY A 96 0.66 12.94 1.75
N ASP A 97 0.95 12.35 2.91
CA ASP A 97 2.24 11.70 3.14
C ASP A 97 2.36 10.45 2.25
N GLU A 98 3.58 9.99 2.03
CA GLU A 98 3.88 8.88 1.14
C GLU A 98 4.53 7.73 1.91
N VAL A 99 4.03 6.51 1.70
CA VAL A 99 4.71 5.28 2.12
C VAL A 99 5.47 4.72 0.92
N ILE A 100 6.72 4.33 1.14
CA ILE A 100 7.60 3.78 0.13
C ILE A 100 7.93 2.34 0.53
N LEU A 101 7.67 1.41 -0.37
CA LEU A 101 7.99 0.00 -0.20
C LEU A 101 9.09 -0.34 -1.20
N SER A 102 10.19 -0.92 -0.71
CA SER A 102 11.26 -1.44 -1.56
C SER A 102 11.52 -2.92 -1.28
N ARG A 103 12.04 -3.61 -2.29
CA ARG A 103 12.39 -5.02 -2.22
C ARG A 103 13.76 -5.22 -2.86
N ASP A 104 14.66 -5.88 -2.14
CA ASP A 104 15.95 -6.34 -2.66
C ASP A 104 16.06 -7.85 -2.48
N GLY A 105 15.90 -8.59 -3.59
CA GLY A 105 15.70 -10.04 -3.52
C GLY A 105 14.44 -10.38 -2.70
N ASP A 106 14.61 -11.12 -1.62
CA ASP A 106 13.53 -11.51 -0.70
C ASP A 106 13.38 -10.56 0.50
N ARG A 107 14.19 -9.50 0.58
CA ARG A 107 14.17 -8.55 1.70
C ARG A 107 13.25 -7.38 1.38
N TYR A 108 12.29 -7.15 2.25
CA TYR A 108 11.35 -6.04 2.15
C TYR A 108 11.75 -4.90 3.09
N HIS A 109 11.66 -3.68 2.59
CA HIS A 109 11.97 -2.46 3.34
C HIS A 109 10.84 -1.45 3.22
N VAL A 110 10.58 -0.73 4.30
CA VAL A 110 9.56 0.32 4.34
C VAL A 110 10.19 1.63 4.80
N SER A 111 9.88 2.70 4.09
CA SER A 111 10.17 4.06 4.52
C SER A 111 8.97 4.96 4.23
N HIS A 112 9.07 6.23 4.60
CA HIS A 112 8.02 7.20 4.34
C HIS A 112 8.60 8.58 4.04
N ARG A 113 7.80 9.40 3.38
CA ARG A 113 8.12 10.80 3.10
C ARG A 113 6.95 11.67 3.49
N ARG A 114 7.22 12.68 4.31
CA ARG A 114 6.23 13.71 4.65
C ARG A 114 5.94 14.56 3.43
N LYS A 115 4.68 14.97 3.25
CA LYS A 115 4.35 15.99 2.25
C LYS A 115 5.18 17.24 2.56
N GLN A 116 6.02 17.68 1.63
CA GLN A 116 6.65 18.99 1.78
C GLN A 116 5.56 20.05 1.67
N GLN A 117 5.56 21.05 2.56
CA GLN A 117 4.78 22.27 2.35
C GLN A 117 5.35 22.98 1.11
N VAL A 118 4.82 22.68 -0.07
CA VAL A 118 5.04 23.47 -1.28
C VAL A 118 3.68 23.91 -1.80
N GLU A 119 3.66 25.18 -2.16
CA GLU A 119 2.54 26.10 -2.36
C GLU A 119 1.31 25.56 -3.11
N ARG A 120 0.16 26.14 -2.72
CA ARG A 120 -1.14 26.07 -3.41
C ARG A 120 -0.94 26.21 -4.93
N THR A 121 -0.95 25.09 -5.65
CA THR A 121 -1.20 25.16 -7.10
C THR A 121 -2.70 25.20 -7.30
N THR A 122 -3.18 26.38 -7.64
CA THR A 122 -4.53 26.69 -8.10
C THR A 122 -4.92 25.80 -9.27
N GLY A 123 -6.10 25.19 -9.18
CA GLY A 123 -6.89 24.77 -10.34
C GLY A 123 -6.32 23.62 -11.18
N SER A 124 -6.67 22.39 -10.83
CA SER A 124 -7.09 21.41 -11.83
C SER A 124 -7.74 20.22 -11.12
N VAL A 125 -8.77 19.69 -11.76
CA VAL A 125 -9.56 18.53 -11.34
C VAL A 125 -8.66 17.41 -10.80
N LEU A 126 -8.84 17.05 -9.53
CA LEU A 126 -8.23 15.86 -8.93
C LEU A 126 -8.68 14.63 -9.73
N LYS A 127 -7.83 14.14 -10.63
CA LYS A 127 -7.96 12.77 -11.11
C LYS A 127 -7.72 11.86 -9.92
N LEU A 128 -8.77 11.19 -9.46
CA LEU A 128 -8.74 10.13 -8.44
C LEU A 128 -7.92 8.94 -8.96
N GLY A 129 -6.60 9.10 -9.01
CA GLY A 129 -5.66 8.01 -9.20
C GLY A 129 -5.56 7.17 -7.94
N THR A 130 -5.07 5.93 -8.05
CA THR A 130 -4.89 5.03 -6.89
C THR A 130 -3.82 5.52 -5.90
N GLY A 131 -3.10 6.61 -6.22
CA GLY A 131 -2.00 7.16 -5.44
C GLY A 131 -0.73 6.31 -5.48
N TRP A 132 -0.73 5.22 -6.26
CA TRP A 132 0.42 4.34 -6.43
C TRP A 132 1.27 4.74 -7.63
N ARG A 133 2.59 4.60 -7.48
CA ARG A 133 3.56 4.74 -8.57
C ARG A 133 4.72 3.77 -8.40
N VAL A 134 5.25 3.27 -9.51
CA VAL A 134 6.54 2.57 -9.53
C VAL A 134 7.64 3.63 -9.51
N VAL A 135 8.69 3.40 -8.72
CA VAL A 135 9.81 4.33 -8.63
C VAL A 135 11.00 3.73 -9.35
N GLN A 136 11.21 4.16 -10.59
CA GLN A 136 12.39 3.79 -11.37
C GLN A 136 13.66 4.33 -10.67
N LEU A 137 14.70 3.50 -10.62
CA LEU A 137 16.05 3.92 -10.25
C LEU A 137 16.73 4.58 -11.45
#